data_AF-A0AAY4E3A6-F1
#
_entry.id   AF-A0AAY4E3A6-F1
#
_cell.length_a   1.000
_cell.length_b   1.000
_cell.length_c   1.000
_cell.angle_alpha   90.00
_cell.angle_beta   90.00
_cell.angle_gamma   90.00
#
_symmetry.space_group_name_H-M   'P 1'
#
loop_
_entity.id
_entity.type
_entity.pdbx_description
1 polymer ?
#
loop_
_entity_poly.entity_id
_entity_poly.type
_entity_poly.pdbx_seq_one_letter_code
_entity_poly.pdbx_strand_id
1 'polypeptide(L)'
;EGSDDILEEEEHYADQLKEYLFYMDSLKAVCRKHELTQFELEMAAQDLSSKKQQREELATGTVRTFSLKGMTSKLFGQETPEQREAKMKVLEEQIQEGEEEVKEKNSECDEFVNNAWCDIERFKDQKDHDLKEALISYAIMQISMCKKGIQVWSNAKECFNKM
;
A
#
# COMPACT_ATOMS: atom_id res chain seq x y z
N GLU A 1 -3.11 38.02 28.71
CA GLU A 1 -1.79 37.50 28.32
C GLU A 1 -1.63 36.02 28.68
N GLY A 2 -1.76 35.58 29.95
CA GLY A 2 -1.50 34.16 30.29
C GLY A 2 -2.51 33.08 29.88
N SER A 3 -3.60 33.38 29.17
CA SER A 3 -4.55 32.34 28.69
C SER A 3 -4.34 31.98 27.22
N ASP A 4 -3.84 32.93 26.41
CA ASP A 4 -3.52 32.70 25.01
C ASP A 4 -2.25 31.82 24.87
N ASP A 5 -1.23 32.07 25.70
CA ASP A 5 -0.01 31.23 25.76
C ASP A 5 -0.32 29.75 26.06
N ILE A 6 -1.37 29.46 26.83
CA ILE A 6 -1.73 28.08 27.20
C ILE A 6 -2.42 27.38 26.03
N LEU A 7 -3.31 28.09 25.34
CA LEU A 7 -3.99 27.54 24.16
C LEU A 7 -2.98 27.31 23.03
N GLU A 8 -1.97 28.18 22.90
CA GLU A 8 -0.86 28.01 21.95
C GLU A 8 0.00 26.78 22.31
N GLU A 9 0.33 26.58 23.59
CA GLU A 9 1.03 25.36 24.06
C GLU A 9 0.20 24.09 23.80
N GLU A 10 -1.12 24.11 24.02
CA GLU A 10 -2.02 22.98 23.73
C GLU A 10 -2.12 22.67 22.23
N GLU A 11 -2.20 23.70 21.39
CA GLU A 11 -2.25 23.58 19.93
C GLU A 11 -0.97 22.91 19.40
N HIS A 12 0.19 23.25 19.96
CA HIS A 12 1.46 22.62 19.59
C HIS A 12 1.45 21.09 19.77
N TYR A 13 0.92 20.58 20.88
CA TYR A 13 0.80 19.13 21.09
C TYR A 13 -0.25 18.49 20.18
N ALA A 14 -1.36 19.19 19.90
CA ALA A 14 -2.36 18.72 18.96
C ALA A 14 -1.79 18.58 17.54
N ASP A 15 -0.93 19.52 17.11
CA ASP A 15 -0.24 19.47 15.83
C ASP A 15 0.74 18.29 15.74
N GLN A 16 1.53 18.03 16.79
CA GLN A 16 2.41 16.84 16.84
C GLN A 16 1.63 15.53 16.66
N LEU A 17 0.46 15.41 17.31
CA LEU A 17 -0.39 14.23 17.16
C LEU A 17 -1.02 14.15 15.75
N LYS A 18 -1.33 15.30 15.15
CA LYS A 18 -1.88 15.38 13.80
C LYS A 18 -0.86 14.99 12.74
N GLU A 19 0.41 15.33 12.92
CA GLU A 19 1.49 14.83 12.05
C GLU A 19 1.54 13.30 12.01
N TYR A 20 1.34 12.66 13.16
CA TYR A 20 1.25 11.21 13.25
C TYR A 20 0.04 10.62 12.49
N LEU A 21 -1.09 11.34 12.43
CA LEU A 21 -2.21 10.94 11.57
C LEU A 21 -1.83 10.97 10.08
N PHE A 22 -1.09 11.99 9.64
CA PHE A 22 -0.61 12.06 8.24
C PHE A 22 0.43 10.99 7.92
N TYR A 23 1.27 10.62 8.89
CA TYR A 23 2.19 9.51 8.73
C TYR A 23 1.46 8.18 8.53
N MET A 24 0.36 7.95 9.27
CA MET A 24 -0.50 6.77 9.06
C MET A 24 -1.11 6.72 7.65
N ASP A 25 -1.48 7.87 7.07
CA ASP A 25 -1.98 7.91 5.70
C ASP A 25 -0.88 7.58 4.68
N SER A 26 0.37 7.96 4.97
CA SER A 26 1.53 7.58 4.15
C SER A 26 1.77 6.07 4.18
N LEU A 27 1.62 5.42 5.34
CA LEU A 27 1.69 3.96 5.46
C LEU A 27 0.57 3.25 4.68
N LYS A 28 -0.65 3.78 4.72
CA LYS A 28 -1.75 3.26 3.89
C LYS A 28 -1.41 3.35 2.41
N ALA A 29 -0.77 4.44 1.97
CA ALA A 29 -0.34 4.59 0.58
C ALA A 29 0.72 3.55 0.18
N VAL A 30 1.66 3.23 1.08
CA VAL A 30 2.64 2.15 0.88
C VAL A 30 1.94 0.79 0.73
N CYS A 31 1.00 0.46 1.62
CA CYS A 31 0.21 -0.77 1.53
C CYS A 31 -0.58 -0.84 0.22
N ARG A 32 -1.22 0.26 -0.18
CA ARG A 32 -1.98 0.30 -1.44
C ARG A 32 -1.08 0.13 -2.66
N LYS A 33 0.14 0.68 -2.63
CA LYS A 33 1.12 0.46 -3.68
C LYS A 33 1.52 -1.01 -3.78
N HIS A 34 1.73 -1.69 -2.64
CA HIS A 34 1.97 -3.13 -2.61
C HIS A 34 0.84 -3.92 -3.27
N GLU A 35 -0.42 -3.61 -2.91
CA GLU A 35 -1.60 -4.27 -3.48
C GLU A 35 -1.67 -4.08 -5.00
N LEU A 36 -1.35 -2.88 -5.50
CA LEU A 36 -1.34 -2.60 -6.94
C LEU A 36 -0.22 -3.35 -7.66
N THR A 37 1.00 -3.36 -7.13
CA THR A 37 2.12 -4.10 -7.76
C THR A 37 1.89 -5.60 -7.76
N GLN A 38 1.32 -6.12 -6.67
CA GLN A 38 0.94 -7.53 -6.57
C GLN A 38 -0.14 -7.88 -7.59
N PHE A 39 -1.15 -7.02 -7.76
CA PHE A 39 -2.19 -7.20 -8.76
C PHE A 39 -1.63 -7.20 -10.19
N GLU A 40 -0.70 -6.29 -10.53
CA GLU A 40 -0.04 -6.27 -11.83
C GLU A 40 0.72 -7.57 -12.11
N LEU A 41 1.46 -8.08 -11.13
CA LEU A 41 2.16 -9.36 -11.22
C LEU A 41 1.19 -10.54 -11.46
N GLU A 42 0.08 -10.58 -10.73
CA GLU A 42 -0.94 -11.63 -10.88
C GLU A 42 -1.59 -11.59 -12.27
N MET A 43 -1.87 -10.40 -12.79
CA MET A 43 -2.41 -10.21 -14.15
C MET A 43 -1.42 -10.68 -15.22
N ALA A 44 -0.14 -10.33 -15.11
CA ALA A 44 0.91 -10.78 -16.03
C ALA A 44 1.07 -12.31 -15.99
N ALA A 45 1.07 -12.90 -14.79
CA ALA A 45 1.15 -14.35 -14.61
C ALA A 45 -0.06 -15.08 -15.22
N GLN A 46 -1.27 -14.51 -15.07
CA GLN A 46 -2.48 -15.06 -15.65
C GLN A 46 -2.45 -15.00 -17.19
N ASP A 47 -2.01 -13.87 -17.76
CA ASP A 47 -1.87 -13.72 -19.21
C ASP A 47 -0.88 -14.75 -19.78
N LEU A 48 0.29 -14.89 -19.16
CA LEU A 48 1.29 -15.89 -19.53
C LEU A 48 0.73 -17.32 -19.45
N SER A 49 0.01 -17.65 -18.38
CA SER A 49 -0.65 -18.95 -18.24
C SER A 49 -1.65 -19.19 -19.38
N SER A 50 -2.41 -18.18 -19.78
CA SER A 50 -3.38 -18.28 -20.87
C SER A 50 -2.70 -18.52 -22.23
N LYS A 51 -1.58 -17.85 -22.49
CA LYS A 51 -0.76 -18.04 -23.71
C LYS A 51 -0.15 -19.44 -23.74
N LYS A 52 0.40 -19.93 -22.62
CA LYS A 52 0.91 -21.30 -22.50
C LYS A 52 -0.16 -22.36 -22.77
N GLN A 53 -1.37 -22.14 -22.26
CA GLN A 53 -2.51 -23.02 -22.55
C GLN A 53 -2.87 -23.01 -24.05
N GLN A 54 -2.97 -21.83 -24.67
CA GLN A 54 -3.24 -21.70 -26.11
C GLN A 54 -2.19 -22.44 -26.96
N ARG A 55 -0.92 -22.44 -26.53
CA ARG A 55 0.17 -23.17 -27.19
C ARG A 55 -0.07 -24.67 -27.15
N GLU A 56 -0.43 -25.19 -25.98
CA GLU A 56 -0.67 -26.61 -25.79
C GLU A 56 -1.88 -27.10 -26.59
N GLU A 57 -2.95 -26.29 -26.63
CA GLU A 57 -4.12 -26.56 -27.47
C GLU A 57 -3.75 -26.56 -28.97
N LEU A 58 -2.94 -25.59 -29.41
CA LEU A 58 -2.47 -25.49 -30.79
C LEU A 58 -1.50 -26.63 -31.15
N ALA A 59 -0.68 -27.12 -30.21
CA ALA A 59 0.25 -28.23 -30.45
C ALA A 59 -0.48 -29.59 -30.50
N THR A 60 -1.38 -29.85 -29.54
CA THR A 60 -2.10 -31.12 -29.44
C THR A 60 -3.25 -31.24 -30.45
N GLY A 61 -3.66 -30.14 -31.09
CA GLY A 61 -4.83 -30.11 -31.99
C GLY A 61 -6.15 -30.39 -31.25
N THR A 62 -6.09 -30.47 -29.92
CA THR A 62 -7.24 -30.73 -29.06
C THR A 62 -7.80 -29.39 -28.63
N VAL A 63 -8.69 -28.83 -29.44
CA VAL A 63 -9.61 -27.79 -28.95
C VAL A 63 -10.52 -28.49 -27.95
N ARG A 64 -10.16 -28.49 -26.67
CA ARG A 64 -11.05 -29.04 -25.64
C ARG A 64 -12.35 -28.21 -25.69
N THR A 65 -13.46 -28.95 -25.84
CA THR A 65 -14.86 -28.53 -25.68
C THR A 65 -15.47 -27.56 -26.71
N PHE A 66 -16.37 -28.11 -27.54
CA PHE A 66 -17.64 -27.54 -28.06
C PHE A 66 -17.70 -26.05 -28.48
N SER A 67 -16.60 -25.45 -28.92
CA SER A 67 -16.59 -24.08 -29.43
C SER A 67 -16.99 -24.03 -30.91
N LEU A 68 -17.70 -22.97 -31.30
CA LEU A 68 -18.08 -22.58 -32.67
C LEU A 68 -16.94 -22.68 -33.70
N LYS A 69 -15.66 -22.66 -33.27
CA LYS A 69 -14.48 -22.91 -34.12
C LYS A 69 -14.46 -24.29 -34.79
N GLY A 70 -15.10 -25.30 -34.19
CA GLY A 70 -15.26 -26.62 -34.82
C GLY A 70 -16.15 -26.59 -36.07
N MET A 71 -17.15 -25.69 -36.11
CA MET A 71 -18.02 -25.49 -37.27
C MET A 71 -17.35 -24.68 -38.37
N THR A 72 -16.50 -23.69 -38.04
CA THR A 72 -15.82 -22.87 -39.06
C THR A 72 -14.77 -23.66 -39.85
N SER A 73 -14.11 -24.66 -39.26
CA SER A 73 -13.15 -25.53 -39.97
C SER A 73 -13.80 -26.35 -41.11
N LYS A 74 -15.09 -26.68 -40.97
CA LYS A 74 -15.88 -27.34 -42.03
C LYS A 74 -16.44 -26.36 -43.07
N LEU A 75 -16.49 -25.07 -42.74
CA LEU A 75 -17.09 -24.02 -43.58
C LEU A 75 -16.06 -23.16 -44.34
N PHE A 76 -14.82 -23.05 -43.83
CA PHE A 76 -13.77 -22.19 -44.39
C PHE A 76 -12.48 -22.94 -44.78
N GLY A 77 -12.47 -24.27 -44.68
CA GLY A 77 -11.30 -25.10 -44.97
C GLY A 77 -10.40 -25.34 -43.74
N GLN A 78 -9.67 -26.46 -43.76
CA GLN A 78 -8.66 -26.74 -42.73
C GLN A 78 -7.53 -25.72 -42.83
N GLU A 79 -7.14 -25.18 -41.68
CA GLU A 79 -5.94 -24.33 -41.56
C GLU A 79 -4.72 -25.09 -42.09
N THR A 80 -3.91 -24.44 -42.94
CA THR A 80 -2.75 -25.12 -43.54
C THR A 80 -1.67 -25.35 -42.48
N PRO A 81 -0.81 -26.37 -42.66
CA PRO A 81 0.32 -26.62 -41.76
C PRO A 81 1.19 -25.37 -41.55
N GLU A 82 1.42 -24.60 -42.61
CA GLU A 82 2.23 -23.37 -42.59
C GLU A 82 1.57 -22.26 -41.76
N GLN A 83 0.23 -22.13 -41.83
CA GLN A 83 -0.50 -21.15 -41.01
C GLN A 83 -0.47 -21.51 -39.53
N ARG A 84 -0.58 -22.80 -39.21
CA ARG A 84 -0.47 -23.31 -37.83
C ARG A 84 0.93 -23.10 -37.27
N GLU A 85 1.97 -23.37 -38.06
CA GLU A 85 3.36 -23.15 -37.69
C GLU A 85 3.66 -21.66 -37.46
N ALA A 86 3.18 -20.77 -38.33
CA ALA A 86 3.32 -19.34 -38.15
C ALA A 86 2.64 -18.85 -36.86
N LYS A 87 1.43 -19.32 -36.55
CA LYS A 87 0.74 -19.01 -35.27
C LYS A 87 1.49 -19.55 -34.06
N MET A 88 2.06 -20.75 -34.15
CA MET A 88 2.85 -21.35 -33.08
C MET A 88 4.07 -20.49 -32.75
N LYS A 89 4.78 -20.02 -33.79
CA LYS A 89 5.96 -19.17 -33.62
C LYS A 89 5.62 -17.84 -32.96
N VAL A 90 4.57 -17.16 -33.42
CA VAL A 90 4.11 -15.89 -32.80
C VAL A 90 3.75 -16.12 -31.33
N LEU A 91 3.07 -17.22 -31.02
CA LEU A 91 2.66 -17.52 -29.66
C LEU A 91 3.86 -17.87 -28.76
N GLU A 92 4.89 -18.53 -29.31
CA GLU A 92 6.15 -18.79 -28.60
C GLU A 92 6.92 -17.51 -28.30
N GLU A 93 7.00 -16.58 -29.25
CA GLU A 93 7.57 -15.24 -29.04
C GLU A 93 6.81 -14.50 -27.92
N GLN A 94 5.47 -14.48 -27.96
CA GLN A 94 4.62 -13.86 -26.92
C GLN A 94 4.73 -14.52 -25.53
N ILE A 95 5.01 -15.82 -25.48
CA ILE A 95 5.27 -16.54 -24.22
C ILE A 95 6.61 -16.13 -23.66
N GLN A 96 7.65 -16.03 -24.49
CA GLN A 96 8.96 -15.58 -24.05
C GLN A 96 8.91 -14.15 -23.50
N GLU A 97 8.24 -13.23 -24.21
CA GLU A 97 8.00 -11.86 -23.74
C GLU A 97 7.25 -11.85 -22.40
N GLY A 98 6.19 -12.67 -22.27
CA GLY A 98 5.42 -12.77 -21.03
C GLY A 98 6.22 -13.39 -19.87
N GLU A 99 7.14 -14.31 -20.12
CA GLU A 99 8.05 -14.84 -19.09
C GLU A 99 9.01 -13.78 -18.57
N GLU A 100 9.53 -12.93 -19.47
CA GLU A 100 10.37 -11.79 -19.11
C GLU A 100 9.57 -10.75 -18.31
N GLU A 101 8.35 -10.42 -18.72
CA GLU A 101 7.46 -9.47 -18.02
C GLU A 101 7.11 -9.95 -16.61
N VAL A 102 6.72 -11.22 -16.44
CA VAL A 102 6.43 -11.78 -15.10
C VAL A 102 7.67 -11.75 -14.21
N LYS A 103 8.84 -12.05 -14.77
CA LYS A 103 10.10 -12.00 -14.03
C LYS A 103 10.44 -10.58 -13.58
N GLU A 104 10.28 -9.60 -14.46
CA GLU A 104 10.48 -8.18 -14.15
C GLU A 104 9.52 -7.74 -13.04
N LYS A 105 8.22 -7.98 -13.21
CA LYS A 105 7.19 -7.62 -12.22
C LYS A 105 7.40 -8.29 -10.86
N ASN A 106 7.86 -9.53 -10.85
CA ASN A 106 8.19 -10.22 -9.61
C ASN A 106 9.36 -9.55 -8.90
N SER A 107 10.42 -9.19 -9.65
CA SER A 107 11.57 -8.46 -9.10
C SER A 107 11.17 -7.08 -8.56
N GLU A 108 10.30 -6.34 -9.26
CA GLU A 108 9.77 -5.05 -8.80
C GLU A 108 8.98 -5.20 -7.49
N CYS A 109 8.14 -6.23 -7.40
CA CYS A 109 7.35 -6.51 -6.20
C CYS A 109 8.25 -6.88 -5.01
N ASP A 110 9.21 -7.77 -5.22
CA ASP A 110 10.16 -8.20 -4.18
C ASP A 110 11.00 -7.02 -3.67
N GLU A 111 11.53 -6.19 -4.57
CA GLU A 111 12.28 -4.99 -4.20
C GLU A 111 11.41 -4.00 -3.40
N PHE A 112 10.18 -3.78 -3.86
CA PHE A 112 9.25 -2.90 -3.16
C PHE A 112 8.93 -3.39 -1.75
N VAL A 113 8.62 -4.68 -1.59
CA VAL A 113 8.31 -5.28 -0.28
C VAL A 113 9.49 -5.18 0.67
N ASN A 114 10.70 -5.50 0.22
CA ASN A 114 11.89 -5.45 1.07
C ASN A 114 12.17 -4.02 1.59
N ASN A 115 12.03 -3.02 0.71
CA ASN A 115 12.21 -1.62 1.09
C ASN A 115 11.08 -1.14 2.02
N ALA A 116 9.83 -1.40 1.65
CA ALA A 116 8.65 -1.01 2.44
C ALA A 116 8.66 -1.64 3.84
N TRP A 117 9.14 -2.89 3.96
CA TRP A 117 9.24 -3.57 5.24
C TRP A 117 10.20 -2.86 6.21
N CYS A 118 11.36 -2.45 5.71
CA CYS A 118 12.35 -1.69 6.50
C CYS A 118 11.75 -0.37 7.03
N ASP A 119 11.00 0.34 6.20
CA ASP A 119 10.35 1.60 6.59
C ASP A 119 9.21 1.37 7.61
N ILE A 120 8.42 0.30 7.43
CA ILE A 120 7.36 -0.08 8.36
C ILE A 120 7.92 -0.47 9.73
N GLU A 121 9.04 -1.21 9.78
CA GLU A 121 9.69 -1.54 11.06
C GLU A 121 10.21 -0.31 11.77
N ARG A 122 10.93 0.57 11.06
CA ARG A 122 11.39 1.85 11.62
C ARG A 122 10.24 2.69 12.15
N PHE A 123 9.13 2.74 11.43
CA PHE A 123 7.93 3.44 11.90
C PHE A 123 7.38 2.84 13.19
N LYS A 124 7.25 1.50 13.27
CA LYS A 124 6.73 0.84 14.47
C LYS A 124 7.56 1.19 15.70
N ASP A 125 8.88 1.19 15.58
CA ASP A 125 9.80 1.52 16.66
C ASP A 125 9.70 3.00 17.07
N GLN A 126 9.68 3.90 16.08
CA GLN A 126 9.65 5.35 16.32
C GLN A 126 8.30 5.83 16.90
N LYS A 127 7.18 5.32 16.38
CA LYS A 127 5.83 5.73 16.78
C LYS A 127 5.60 5.56 18.28
N ASP A 128 6.07 4.45 18.85
CA ASP A 128 5.88 4.18 20.27
C ASP A 128 6.66 5.15 21.16
N HIS A 129 7.86 5.52 20.74
CA HIS A 129 8.69 6.49 21.46
C HIS A 129 8.03 7.88 21.43
N ASP A 130 7.71 8.37 20.23
CA ASP A 130 7.29 9.76 20.03
C ASP A 130 5.89 10.03 20.59
N LEU A 131 4.94 9.09 20.42
CA LEU A 131 3.61 9.24 21.02
C LEU A 131 3.68 9.24 22.54
N LYS A 132 4.56 8.42 23.14
CA LYS A 132 4.75 8.44 24.60
C LYS A 132 5.34 9.77 25.04
N GLU A 133 6.35 10.27 24.35
CA GLU A 133 6.98 11.55 24.67
C GLU A 133 6.00 12.72 24.57
N ALA A 134 5.22 12.79 23.48
CA ALA A 134 4.21 13.83 23.28
C ALA A 134 3.13 13.79 24.38
N LEU A 135 2.59 12.60 24.69
CA LEU A 135 1.54 12.46 25.71
C LEU A 135 2.05 12.73 27.13
N ILE A 136 3.27 12.31 27.46
CA ILE A 136 3.88 12.61 28.76
C ILE A 136 4.11 14.12 28.89
N SER A 137 4.64 14.76 27.85
CA SER A 137 4.91 16.19 27.84
C SER A 137 3.62 17.01 27.98
N TYR A 138 2.56 16.61 27.26
CA TYR A 138 1.23 17.19 27.42
C TYR A 138 0.69 17.03 28.85
N ALA A 139 0.82 15.85 29.45
CA ALA A 139 0.38 15.63 30.83
C ALA A 139 1.15 16.50 31.84
N ILE A 140 2.47 16.66 31.66
CA ILE A 140 3.30 17.54 32.49
C ILE A 140 2.85 19.00 32.36
N MET A 141 2.60 19.47 31.14
CA MET A 141 2.07 20.81 30.87
C MET A 141 0.72 21.01 31.57
N GLN A 142 -0.23 20.07 31.43
CA GLN A 142 -1.54 20.14 32.10
C GLN A 142 -1.40 20.23 33.63
N ILE A 143 -0.55 19.39 34.23
CA ILE A 143 -0.29 19.42 35.68
C ILE A 143 0.28 20.79 36.10
N SER A 144 1.19 21.35 35.31
CA SER A 144 1.76 22.67 35.56
C SER A 144 0.70 23.76 35.53
N MET A 145 -0.21 23.71 34.55
CA MET A 145 -1.32 24.66 34.43
C MET A 145 -2.30 24.55 35.59
N CYS A 146 -2.69 23.34 35.99
CA CYS A 146 -3.53 23.14 37.18
C CYS A 146 -2.87 23.72 38.45
N LYS A 147 -1.55 23.51 38.63
CA LYS A 147 -0.82 24.05 39.79
C LYS A 147 -0.82 25.58 39.80
N LYS A 148 -0.53 26.22 38.66
CA LYS A 148 -0.59 27.68 38.51
C LYS A 148 -2.00 28.20 38.81
N GLY A 149 -3.04 27.54 38.28
CA GLY A 149 -4.43 27.87 38.54
C GLY A 149 -4.80 27.80 40.02
N ILE A 150 -4.43 26.72 40.71
CA ILE A 150 -4.65 26.56 42.16
C ILE A 150 -3.97 27.69 42.94
N GLN A 151 -2.74 28.06 42.57
CA GLN A 151 -2.01 29.15 43.22
C GLN A 151 -2.73 30.50 43.05
N VAL A 152 -3.19 30.82 41.84
CA VAL A 152 -3.94 32.06 41.57
C VAL A 152 -5.23 32.10 42.40
N TRP A 153 -6.00 31.02 42.43
CA TRP A 153 -7.22 30.93 43.23
C TRP A 153 -6.97 31.00 44.73
N SER A 154 -5.88 30.39 45.21
CA SER A 154 -5.48 30.46 46.63
C SER A 154 -5.13 31.90 47.02
N ASN A 155 -4.36 32.60 46.19
CA ASN A 155 -4.01 34.01 46.39
C ASN A 155 -5.27 34.89 46.41
N ALA A 156 -6.19 34.68 45.47
CA ALA A 156 -7.45 35.42 45.42
C ALA A 156 -8.27 35.21 46.70
N LYS A 157 -8.42 33.96 47.16
CA LYS A 157 -9.11 33.62 48.42
C LYS A 157 -8.47 34.32 49.62
N GLU A 158 -7.15 34.33 49.71
CA GLU A 158 -6.45 35.03 50.79
C GLU A 158 -6.69 36.54 50.76
N CYS A 159 -6.68 37.16 49.58
CA CYS A 159 -6.99 38.58 49.44
C CYS A 159 -8.41 38.90 49.93
N PHE A 160 -9.40 38.06 49.59
CA PHE A 160 -10.78 38.23 50.08
C PHE A 160 -10.91 38.04 51.59
N ASN A 161 -10.17 37.11 52.19
CA ASN A 161 -10.20 36.92 53.64
C ASN A 161 -9.52 38.06 54.44
N LYS A 162 -8.70 38.89 53.78
CA LYS A 162 -7.98 40.02 54.39
C LYS A 162 -8.73 41.35 54.24
N MET A 163 -9.83 41.38 53.47
CA MET A 163 -10.75 42.52 53.35
C MET A 163 -11.88 42.40 54.38
#